data_AF-A0A7Z9XTH5-F1
#
_entry.id   AF-A0A7Z9XTH5-F1
#
_cell.length_a   1.000
_cell.length_b   1.000
_cell.length_c   1.000
_cell.angle_alpha   90.00
_cell.angle_beta   90.00
_cell.angle_gamma   90.00
#
_symmetry.space_group_name_H-M   'P 1'
#
loop_
_entity.id
_entity.type
_entity.pdbx_description
1 polymer ?
#
loop_
_entity_poly.entity_id
_entity_poly.type
_entity_poly.pdbx_seq_one_letter_code
_entity_poly.pdbx_strand_id
1 'polypeptide(L)'
;MGAELKNTFCLLGEDGAVLSQHLGDLENSQTFREYRQMLTHYRKLYDFEPGLIVVDRHPNYLSTQYGRQLAQQQGLPLMEVQHHHAHMAACMAEHGLPADTPAVLGLILDGLGYGTTTVFGAGSFCWEIIRVMSVSPVSHQ
;
A
#
# COMPACT_ATOMS: atom_id res chain seq x y z
N MET A 1 -2.23 3.27 2.68
CA MET A 1 -1.49 4.55 2.71
C MET A 1 -0.67 4.83 1.45
N GLY A 2 -0.23 3.78 0.74
CA GLY A 2 0.60 3.88 -0.48
C GLY A 2 2.10 3.92 -0.18
N ALA A 3 2.91 4.01 -1.22
CA ALA A 3 4.38 4.14 -1.14
C ALA A 3 4.82 5.59 -0.88
N GLU A 4 6.12 5.89 -0.92
CA GLU A 4 6.64 7.26 -0.83
C GLU A 4 6.56 8.00 -2.17
N LEU A 5 7.08 7.36 -3.21
CA LEU A 5 7.14 7.91 -4.56
C LEU A 5 5.88 7.59 -5.33
N LYS A 6 5.48 8.53 -6.20
CA LYS A 6 4.30 8.43 -7.06
C LYS A 6 3.03 8.02 -6.29
N ASN A 7 2.90 8.54 -5.07
CA ASN A 7 1.94 8.06 -4.09
C ASN A 7 0.50 8.19 -4.60
N THR A 8 -0.27 7.17 -4.29
CA THR A 8 -1.74 7.19 -4.20
C THR A 8 -2.14 6.51 -2.89
N PHE A 9 -3.19 6.99 -2.24
CA PHE A 9 -3.86 6.26 -1.16
C PHE A 9 -5.15 5.62 -1.69
N CYS A 10 -5.62 4.60 -0.99
CA CYS A 10 -6.84 3.87 -1.34
C CYS A 10 -7.75 3.78 -0.12
N LEU A 11 -9.04 4.04 -0.33
CA LEU A 11 -10.11 3.68 0.60
C LEU A 11 -10.72 2.38 0.11
N LEU A 12 -10.72 1.35 0.96
CA LEU A 12 -11.27 0.05 0.62
C LEU A 12 -12.47 -0.23 1.52
N GLY A 13 -13.65 -0.37 0.93
CA GLY A 13 -14.89 -0.74 1.59
C GLY A 13 -15.48 -2.01 0.98
N GLU A 14 -16.69 -2.37 1.42
CA GLU A 14 -17.38 -3.58 0.96
C GLU A 14 -17.69 -3.54 -0.55
N ASP A 15 -18.07 -2.36 -1.06
CA ASP A 15 -18.47 -2.17 -2.45
C ASP A 15 -17.29 -1.88 -3.41
N GLY A 16 -16.06 -1.89 -2.90
CA GLY A 16 -14.85 -1.77 -3.72
C GLY A 16 -13.81 -0.79 -3.20
N ALA A 17 -12.96 -0.34 -4.13
CA ALA A 17 -11.77 0.45 -3.85
C ALA A 17 -11.83 1.82 -4.53
N VAL A 18 -11.58 2.88 -3.77
CA VAL A 18 -11.47 4.26 -4.27
C VAL A 18 -10.03 4.73 -4.12
N LEU A 19 -9.35 4.87 -5.25
CA LEU A 19 -8.00 5.42 -5.32
C LEU A 19 -8.02 6.95 -5.36
N SER A 20 -7.06 7.58 -4.70
CA SER A 20 -6.79 9.00 -4.87
C SER A 20 -6.21 9.28 -6.25
N GLN A 21 -6.25 10.55 -6.67
CA GLN A 21 -5.38 11.01 -7.75
C GLN A 21 -3.90 10.80 -7.40
N HIS A 22 -3.03 10.86 -8.40
CA HIS A 22 -1.59 10.85 -8.22
C HIS A 22 -1.13 12.08 -7.42
N LEU A 23 -0.42 11.85 -6.32
CA LEU A 23 0.06 12.91 -5.42
C LEU A 23 1.55 13.23 -5.62
N GLY A 24 2.32 12.29 -6.16
CA GLY A 24 3.75 12.50 -6.43
C GLY A 24 4.64 11.99 -5.29
N ASP A 25 5.72 12.72 -5.02
CA ASP A 25 6.74 12.38 -4.02
C ASP A 25 6.41 13.01 -2.67
N LEU A 26 6.22 12.17 -1.65
CA LEU A 26 5.86 12.61 -0.31
C LEU A 26 7.03 13.21 0.47
N GLU A 27 8.30 13.02 0.08
CA GLU A 27 9.44 13.68 0.75
C GLU A 27 9.37 15.21 0.60
N ASN A 28 8.66 15.70 -0.43
CA ASN A 28 8.33 17.10 -0.56
C ASN A 28 7.27 17.50 0.48
N SER A 29 7.65 18.40 1.39
CA SER A 29 6.77 18.83 2.48
C SER A 29 5.43 19.44 2.03
N GLN A 30 5.37 20.07 0.86
CA GLN A 30 4.12 20.60 0.30
C GLN A 30 3.22 19.45 -0.15
N THR A 31 3.77 18.49 -0.90
CA THR A 31 3.07 17.28 -1.33
C THR A 31 2.53 16.50 -0.14
N PHE A 32 3.32 16.33 0.93
CA PHE A 32 2.87 15.62 2.12
C PHE A 32 1.73 16.34 2.85
N ARG A 33 1.74 17.68 2.88
CA ARG A 33 0.60 18.45 3.43
C ARG A 33 -0.66 18.23 2.61
N GLU A 34 -0.54 18.29 1.28
CA GLU A 34 -1.65 18.06 0.35
C GLU A 34 -2.19 16.63 0.46
N TYR A 35 -1.31 15.63 0.55
CA TYR A 35 -1.66 14.23 0.80
C TYR A 35 -2.57 14.09 2.04
N ARG A 36 -2.18 14.68 3.18
CA ARG A 36 -2.94 14.58 4.43
C ARG A 36 -4.29 15.28 4.34
N GLN A 37 -4.33 16.45 3.69
CA GLN A 37 -5.56 17.18 3.43
C GLN A 37 -6.48 16.35 2.54
N MET A 38 -5.97 15.81 1.44
CA MET A 38 -6.75 14.99 0.52
C MET A 38 -7.28 13.72 1.16
N LEU A 39 -6.48 13.00 1.96
CA LEU A 39 -6.95 11.84 2.70
C LEU A 39 -8.14 12.20 3.61
N THR A 40 -8.03 13.33 4.32
CA THR A 40 -9.11 13.82 5.18
C THR A 40 -10.36 14.18 4.37
N HIS A 41 -10.20 14.81 3.20
CA HIS A 41 -11.31 15.18 2.33
C HIS A 41 -11.98 13.94 1.73
N TYR A 42 -11.21 12.97 1.25
CA TYR A 42 -11.74 11.73 0.69
C TYR A 42 -12.52 10.94 1.75
N ARG A 43 -12.01 10.83 2.98
CA ARG A 43 -12.75 10.21 4.08
C ARG A 43 -14.12 10.86 4.30
N LYS A 44 -14.16 12.19 4.33
CA LYS A 44 -15.43 12.93 4.48
C LYS A 44 -16.35 12.78 3.27
N LEU A 45 -15.80 12.84 2.06
CA LEU A 45 -16.57 12.77 0.81
C LEU A 45 -17.28 11.42 0.65
N TYR A 46 -16.61 10.33 1.05
CA TYR A 46 -17.13 8.98 0.95
C TYR A 46 -17.71 8.45 2.27
N ASP A 47 -17.88 9.31 3.28
CA ASP A 47 -18.29 8.93 4.64
C ASP A 47 -17.56 7.68 5.16
N PHE A 48 -16.24 7.66 4.93
CA PHE A 48 -15.38 6.50 5.14
C PHE A 48 -14.63 6.58 6.45
N GLU A 49 -14.91 5.61 7.32
CA GLU A 49 -14.19 5.36 8.56
C GLU A 49 -13.40 4.05 8.47
N PRO A 50 -12.06 4.08 8.55
CA PRO A 50 -11.24 2.89 8.39
C PRO A 50 -11.34 1.98 9.62
N GLY A 51 -11.61 0.70 9.40
CA GLY A 51 -11.44 -0.35 10.41
C GLY A 51 -10.00 -0.89 10.51
N LEU A 52 -9.16 -0.60 9.53
CA LEU A 52 -7.76 -1.07 9.43
C LEU A 52 -6.93 -0.04 8.64
N ILE A 53 -5.69 0.20 9.09
CA ILE A 53 -4.72 1.00 8.33
C ILE A 53 -3.65 0.08 7.75
N VAL A 54 -3.43 0.17 6.43
CA VAL A 54 -2.40 -0.60 5.72
C VAL A 54 -1.29 0.32 5.22
N VAL A 55 -0.05 -0.01 5.55
CA VAL A 55 1.18 0.74 5.22
C VAL A 55 2.21 -0.12 4.51
N ASP A 56 3.14 0.51 3.80
CA ASP A 56 4.35 -0.16 3.32
C ASP A 56 5.24 -0.56 4.51
N ARG A 57 5.95 -1.68 4.41
CA ARG A 57 6.92 -2.13 5.41
C ARG A 57 8.13 -1.20 5.58
N HIS A 58 8.42 -0.31 4.60
CA HIS A 58 9.53 0.62 4.72
C HIS A 58 9.33 1.61 5.89
N PRO A 59 10.12 1.53 6.98
CA PRO A 59 9.82 2.25 8.22
C PRO A 59 10.00 3.77 8.11
N ASN A 60 10.78 4.23 7.12
CA ASN A 60 11.09 5.65 6.95
C ASN A 60 10.21 6.35 5.91
N TYR A 61 9.25 5.66 5.28
CA TYR A 61 8.30 6.34 4.40
C TYR A 61 7.38 7.23 5.24
N LEU A 62 7.16 8.47 4.80
CA LEU A 62 6.26 9.42 5.43
C LEU A 62 4.82 8.91 5.39
N SER A 63 4.42 8.19 4.34
CA SER A 63 3.12 7.49 4.28
C SER A 63 3.01 6.40 5.36
N THR A 64 4.09 5.65 5.61
CA THR A 64 4.13 4.62 6.67
C THR A 64 4.12 5.23 8.06
N GLN A 65 4.96 6.23 8.32
CA GLN A 65 5.00 6.92 9.62
C GLN A 65 3.65 7.56 9.94
N TYR A 66 3.02 8.20 8.97
CA TYR A 66 1.72 8.81 9.16
C TYR A 66 0.60 7.78 9.34
N GLY A 67 0.63 6.67 8.60
CA GLY A 67 -0.32 5.56 8.80
C GLY A 67 -0.22 4.96 10.20
N ARG A 68 1.01 4.72 10.69
CA ARG A 68 1.26 4.28 12.08
C ARG A 68 0.71 5.28 13.10
N GLN A 69 0.97 6.56 12.90
CA GLN A 69 0.45 7.63 13.76
C GLN A 69 -1.08 7.63 13.78
N LEU A 70 -1.74 7.56 12.62
CA LEU A 70 -3.20 7.55 12.52
C LEU A 70 -3.80 6.33 13.21
N ALA A 71 -3.23 5.14 12.99
CA ALA A 71 -3.67 3.90 13.62
C ALA A 71 -3.58 4.01 15.14
N GLN A 72 -2.46 4.50 15.67
CA GLN A 72 -2.28 4.71 17.11
C GLN A 72 -3.28 5.73 17.68
N GLN A 73 -3.47 6.87 17.00
CA GLN A 73 -4.36 7.94 17.48
C GLN A 73 -5.84 7.50 17.52
N GLN A 74 -6.25 6.63 16.61
CA GLN A 74 -7.63 6.16 16.50
C GLN A 74 -7.85 4.80 17.17
N GLY A 75 -6.80 4.18 17.73
CA GLY A 75 -6.88 2.84 18.31
C GLY A 75 -7.19 1.74 17.29
N LEU A 76 -6.77 1.94 16.03
CA LEU A 76 -7.04 1.01 14.92
C LEU A 76 -5.92 -0.01 14.76
N PRO A 77 -6.22 -1.22 14.26
CA PRO A 77 -5.19 -2.15 13.84
C PRO A 77 -4.36 -1.57 12.68
N LEU A 78 -3.11 -2.02 12.61
CA LEU A 78 -2.16 -1.66 11.57
C LEU A 78 -1.63 -2.94 10.92
N MET A 79 -1.60 -2.97 9.58
CA MET A 79 -0.99 -4.02 8.80
C MET A 79 0.12 -3.47 7.90
N GLU A 80 1.26 -4.16 7.87
CA GLU A 80 2.40 -3.79 7.03
C GLU A 80 2.59 -4.76 5.87
N VAL A 81 2.51 -4.23 4.66
CA VAL A 81 2.60 -5.01 3.43
C VAL A 81 3.93 -4.72 2.73
N GLN A 82 4.57 -5.78 2.24
CA GLN A 82 5.81 -5.65 1.49
C GLN A 82 5.52 -5.00 0.12
N HIS A 83 6.39 -4.08 -0.30
CA HIS A 83 6.17 -3.24 -1.49
C HIS A 83 5.84 -4.03 -2.76
N HIS A 84 6.70 -4.98 -3.11
CA HIS A 84 6.53 -5.78 -4.31
C HIS A 84 5.35 -6.77 -4.22
N HIS A 85 5.01 -7.26 -3.02
CA HIS A 85 3.79 -8.01 -2.78
C HIS A 85 2.56 -7.14 -3.05
N ALA A 86 2.58 -5.86 -2.68
CA ALA A 86 1.50 -4.93 -3.02
C ALA A 86 1.38 -4.74 -4.55
N HIS A 87 2.49 -4.67 -5.29
CA HIS A 87 2.45 -4.66 -6.75
C HIS A 87 1.79 -5.91 -7.34
N MET A 88 2.14 -7.10 -6.84
CA MET A 88 1.51 -8.33 -7.29
C MET A 88 0.02 -8.36 -6.96
N ALA A 89 -0.33 -8.02 -5.72
CA ALA A 89 -1.72 -8.00 -5.27
C ALA A 89 -2.58 -7.03 -6.07
N ALA A 90 -2.04 -5.85 -6.43
CA ALA A 90 -2.72 -4.91 -7.30
C ALA A 90 -3.01 -5.49 -8.70
N CYS A 91 -2.02 -6.17 -9.31
CA CYS A 91 -2.19 -6.85 -10.59
C CYS A 91 -3.25 -7.97 -10.52
N MET A 92 -3.22 -8.78 -9.46
CA MET A 92 -4.22 -9.82 -9.23
C MET A 92 -5.63 -9.25 -9.06
N ALA A 93 -5.76 -8.16 -8.29
CA ALA A 93 -7.03 -7.49 -8.06
C ALA A 93 -7.61 -6.89 -9.35
N GLU A 94 -6.78 -6.25 -10.17
CA GLU A 94 -7.20 -5.70 -11.48
C GLU A 94 -7.74 -6.79 -12.42
N HIS A 95 -7.17 -8.00 -12.36
CA HIS A 95 -7.60 -9.14 -13.16
C HIS A 95 -8.75 -9.94 -12.52
N GLY A 96 -9.32 -9.47 -11.41
CA GLY A 96 -10.47 -10.10 -10.76
C GLY A 96 -10.17 -11.49 -10.18
N LEU A 97 -8.93 -11.76 -9.80
CA LEU A 97 -8.57 -13.03 -9.17
C LEU A 97 -9.24 -13.14 -7.80
N PRO A 98 -9.96 -14.25 -7.51
CA PRO A 98 -10.58 -14.47 -6.20
C PRO A 98 -9.58 -14.47 -5.03
N ALA A 99 -10.03 -14.12 -3.83
CA ALA A 99 -9.17 -14.12 -2.65
C ALA A 99 -8.63 -15.52 -2.30
N ASP A 100 -9.37 -16.58 -2.62
CA ASP A 100 -8.97 -17.98 -2.44
C ASP A 100 -8.09 -18.50 -3.60
N THR A 101 -7.64 -17.62 -4.51
CA THR A 101 -6.69 -17.99 -5.56
C THR A 101 -5.44 -18.63 -4.94
N PRO A 102 -5.04 -19.84 -5.40
CA PRO A 102 -3.82 -20.48 -4.95
C PRO A 102 -2.58 -19.61 -5.19
N ALA A 103 -1.47 -19.99 -4.55
CA ALA A 103 -0.24 -19.23 -4.69
C ALA A 103 0.18 -19.03 -6.16
N VAL A 104 0.38 -17.77 -6.55
CA VAL A 104 0.82 -17.40 -7.90
C VAL A 104 2.32 -17.10 -7.90
N LEU A 105 2.94 -17.36 -9.05
CA LEU A 105 4.29 -16.90 -9.34
C LEU A 105 4.17 -15.65 -10.20
N GLY A 106 4.90 -14.60 -9.84
CA GLY A 106 5.13 -13.55 -10.80
C GLY A 106 6.39 -12.75 -10.54
N LEU A 107 6.72 -11.97 -11.56
CA LEU A 107 7.98 -11.25 -11.67
C LEU A 107 7.70 -9.76 -11.45
N ILE A 108 8.22 -9.21 -10.35
CA ILE A 108 8.11 -7.79 -10.06
C ILE A 108 9.44 -7.12 -10.38
N LEU A 109 9.38 -6.13 -11.27
CA LEU A 109 10.52 -5.33 -11.72
C LEU A 109 10.28 -3.89 -11.27
N ASP A 110 10.92 -3.51 -10.17
CA ASP A 110 10.82 -2.17 -9.58
C ASP A 110 12.22 -1.56 -9.42
N GLY A 111 12.28 -0.25 -9.19
CA GLY A 111 13.52 0.45 -8.89
C GLY A 111 14.08 0.07 -7.53
N LEU A 112 13.39 0.49 -6.47
CA LEU A 112 13.83 0.32 -5.08
C LEU A 112 12.63 -0.05 -4.19
N GLY A 113 12.63 -1.28 -3.66
CA GLY A 113 11.65 -1.75 -2.68
C GLY A 113 12.31 -2.23 -1.39
N TYR A 114 11.63 -2.07 -0.25
CA TYR A 114 12.08 -2.63 1.02
C TYR A 114 11.87 -4.15 1.03
N GLY A 115 12.96 -4.92 0.97
CA GLY A 115 12.95 -6.37 0.86
C GLY A 115 13.46 -7.08 2.12
N THR A 116 13.07 -8.34 2.29
CA THR A 116 13.64 -9.26 3.31
C THR A 116 14.91 -9.97 2.83
N THR A 117 15.19 -9.99 1.52
CA THR A 117 16.45 -10.45 0.91
C THR A 117 16.64 -9.77 -0.45
N THR A 118 17.44 -8.71 -0.51
CA THR A 118 17.76 -8.03 -1.77
C THR A 118 18.82 -8.83 -2.55
N VAL A 119 18.48 -9.33 -3.73
CA VAL A 119 19.51 -9.69 -4.72
C VAL A 119 19.80 -8.44 -5.52
N PHE A 120 20.98 -7.84 -5.28
CA PHE A 120 21.42 -6.65 -5.99
C PHE A 120 21.71 -6.98 -7.45
N GLY A 121 20.89 -6.43 -8.34
CA GLY A 121 21.16 -6.32 -9.76
C GLY A 121 21.96 -5.08 -10.07
N ALA A 122 22.98 -5.19 -10.93
CA ALA A 122 23.84 -4.07 -11.29
C ALA A 122 23.04 -2.94 -11.97
N GLY A 123 22.89 -1.82 -11.25
CA GLY A 123 22.26 -0.58 -11.72
C GLY A 123 20.78 -0.50 -11.33
N SER A 124 20.46 0.34 -10.33
CA SER A 124 19.14 0.91 -9.94
C SER A 124 17.85 0.06 -9.97
N PHE A 125 17.93 -1.23 -10.26
CA PHE A 125 16.81 -2.14 -10.43
C PHE A 125 16.95 -3.29 -9.44
N CYS A 126 15.96 -3.45 -8.57
CA CYS A 126 15.83 -4.61 -7.71
C CYS A 126 14.80 -5.54 -8.33
N TRP A 127 15.19 -6.76 -8.69
CA TRP A 127 14.27 -7.80 -9.11
C TRP A 127 14.05 -8.80 -7.98
N GLU A 128 12.80 -9.07 -7.67
CA GLU A 128 12.43 -10.10 -6.70
C GLU A 128 11.46 -11.08 -7.36
N ILE A 129 11.80 -12.36 -7.32
CA ILE A 129 10.85 -13.43 -7.65
C ILE A 129 9.97 -13.59 -6.43
N ILE A 130 8.71 -13.19 -6.55
CA ILE A 130 7.78 -13.25 -5.43
C ILE A 130 6.84 -14.41 -5.66
N ARG A 131 6.94 -15.36 -4.76
CA ARG A 131 5.89 -16.35 -4.55
C ARG A 131 4.87 -15.72 -3.61
N VAL A 132 3.75 -15.26 -4.15
CA VAL A 132 2.64 -14.82 -3.31
C VAL A 132 1.94 -16.06 -2.80
N MET A 133 2.18 -16.40 -1.52
CA MET A 133 1.49 -17.50 -0.85
C MET A 133 0.14 -17.01 -0.34
N SER A 134 -0.89 -17.03 -1.20
CA SER A 134 -2.30 -16.68 -0.95
C SER A 134 -2.57 -15.29 -0.37
N VAL A 135 -3.54 -14.56 -0.93
CA VAL A 135 -4.05 -13.33 -0.31
C VAL A 135 -5.07 -13.76 0.74
N SER A 136 -4.67 -13.81 2.01
CA SER A 136 -5.63 -14.14 3.07
C SER A 136 -6.71 -13.05 3.13
N PRO A 137 -8.00 -13.40 3.09
CA PRO A 137 -9.06 -12.41 3.24
C PRO A 137 -8.93 -11.75 4.61
N VAL A 138 -9.01 -10.42 4.64
CA VAL A 138 -9.18 -9.68 5.89
C VAL A 138 -10.64 -9.89 6.32
N SER A 139 -10.90 -10.96 7.08
CA SER A 139 -12.20 -11.18 7.69
C SER A 139 -12.36 -10.24 8.87
N HIS A 140 -13.25 -9.25 8.76
CA HIS A 140 -13.79 -8.56 9.92
C HIS A 140 -14.72 -9.53 10.67
N GLN A 141 -14.38 -9.85 11.92
CA GLN A 141 -15.36 -10.28 12.93
C GLN A 141 -15.88 -9.04 13.65
#